data_AF-A0A6F9EH35-F1
#
_entry.id   AF-A0A6F9EH35-F1
#
_cell.length_a   1.000
_cell.length_b   1.000
_cell.length_c   1.000
_cell.angle_alpha   90.00
_cell.angle_beta   90.00
_cell.angle_gamma   90.00
#
_symmetry.space_group_name_H-M   'P 1'
#
loop_
_entity.id
_entity.type
_entity.pdbx_description
1 polymer ?
#
loop_
_entity_poly.entity_id
_entity_poly.type
_entity_poly.pdbx_seq_one_letter_code
_entity_poly.pdbx_strand_id
1 'polypeptide(L)'
;MSDAWIRLDLNNPVFQRSWFGLPKREQWAVLGTLRKLSDMTWDQAYRDPGLKWELIHTRTGPNGERLYSFRMGKGFRAVAYRDGYWLRVLSLHPDHDSAYR
;
A
#
# COMPACT_ATOMS: atom_id res chain seq x y z
N MET A 1 -13.44 -10.46 15.64
CA MET A 1 -13.39 -10.82 14.20
C MET A 1 -12.11 -11.61 14.00
N SER A 2 -12.18 -12.82 13.44
CA SER A 2 -10.98 -13.59 13.12
C SER A 2 -10.06 -12.77 12.21
N ASP A 3 -8.76 -12.82 12.48
CA ASP A 3 -7.75 -12.14 11.70
C ASP A 3 -7.76 -12.67 10.25
N ALA A 4 -8.15 -11.81 9.31
CA ALA A 4 -8.45 -12.24 7.95
C ALA A 4 -7.26 -11.97 7.03
N TRP A 5 -7.05 -12.90 6.08
CA TRP A 5 -6.04 -12.76 5.03
C TRP A 5 -6.37 -11.60 4.09
N ILE A 6 -5.33 -10.87 3.69
CA ILE A 6 -5.45 -9.75 2.77
C ILE A 6 -5.61 -10.27 1.34
N ARG A 7 -6.57 -9.69 0.61
CA ARG A 7 -6.66 -9.80 -0.85
C ARG A 7 -6.31 -8.47 -1.47
N LEU A 8 -5.61 -8.47 -2.60
CA LEU A 8 -5.18 -7.24 -3.25
C LEU A 8 -6.15 -6.85 -4.36
N ASP A 9 -6.60 -5.60 -4.35
CA ASP A 9 -7.23 -4.97 -5.48
C ASP A 9 -6.29 -3.89 -6.03
N LEU A 10 -5.77 -4.15 -7.22
CA LEU A 10 -4.79 -3.32 -7.93
C LEU A 10 -5.42 -2.64 -9.16
N ASN A 11 -6.75 -2.59 -9.25
CA ASN A 11 -7.47 -2.11 -10.43
C ASN A 11 -7.55 -0.58 -10.54
N ASN A 12 -6.98 0.17 -9.59
CA ASN A 12 -6.98 1.62 -9.69
C ASN A 12 -6.06 2.07 -10.85
N PRO A 13 -6.58 2.80 -11.85
CA PRO A 13 -5.80 3.18 -13.03
C PRO A 13 -4.68 4.20 -12.70
N VAL A 14 -4.80 4.98 -11.63
CA VAL A 14 -3.73 5.87 -11.15
C VAL A 14 -2.56 5.04 -10.63
N PHE A 15 -2.84 4.07 -9.76
CA PHE A 15 -1.83 3.13 -9.28
C PHE A 15 -1.15 2.37 -10.43
N GLN A 16 -1.94 1.79 -11.34
CA GLN A 16 -1.41 1.01 -12.46
C GLN A 16 -0.49 1.83 -13.36
N ARG A 17 -0.90 3.04 -13.77
CA ARG A 17 -0.07 3.92 -14.59
C ARG A 17 1.24 4.27 -13.88
N SER A 18 1.18 4.62 -12.59
CA SER A 18 2.38 4.91 -11.82
C SER A 18 3.31 3.70 -11.74
N TRP A 19 2.79 2.52 -11.41
CA TRP A 19 3.61 1.31 -11.27
C TRP A 19 4.22 0.86 -12.60
N PHE A 20 3.44 0.83 -13.69
CA PHE A 20 3.92 0.44 -15.02
C PHE A 20 4.97 1.41 -15.58
N GLY A 21 4.92 2.67 -15.17
CA GLY A 21 5.91 3.68 -15.55
C GLY A 21 7.24 3.60 -14.81
N LEU A 22 7.35 2.81 -13.73
CA LEU A 22 8.59 2.73 -12.95
C LEU A 22 9.70 1.94 -13.68
N PRO A 23 10.98 2.26 -13.44
CA PRO A 23 12.09 1.38 -13.81
C PRO A 23 11.93 -0.02 -13.22
N LYS A 24 12.42 -1.04 -13.94
CA LYS A 24 12.32 -2.46 -13.54
C LYS A 24 12.63 -2.68 -12.05
N ARG A 25 13.74 -2.17 -11.55
CA ARG A 25 14.16 -2.34 -10.15
C ARG A 25 13.10 -1.88 -9.14
N GLU A 26 12.45 -0.75 -9.43
CA GLU A 26 11.43 -0.17 -8.56
C GLU A 26 10.09 -0.90 -8.70
N GLN A 27 9.74 -1.35 -9.91
CA GLN A 27 8.60 -2.25 -10.11
C GLN A 27 8.71 -3.52 -9.27
N TRP A 28 9.90 -4.13 -9.23
CA TRP A 28 10.17 -5.31 -8.41
C TRP A 28 10.08 -5.03 -6.91
N ALA A 29 10.45 -3.83 -6.46
CA ALA A 29 10.31 -3.44 -5.05
C ALA A 29 8.83 -3.32 -4.64
N VAL A 30 8.00 -2.73 -5.50
CA VAL A 30 6.54 -2.69 -5.30
C VAL A 30 5.96 -4.10 -5.30
N LEU A 31 6.29 -4.92 -6.32
CA LEU A 31 5.82 -6.30 -6.42
C LEU A 31 6.19 -7.15 -5.19
N GLY A 32 7.41 -6.98 -4.67
CA GLY A 32 7.85 -7.69 -3.47
C GLY A 32 7.01 -7.34 -2.24
N THR A 33 6.61 -6.07 -2.10
CA THR A 33 5.71 -5.64 -1.01
C THR A 33 4.29 -6.16 -1.22
N LEU A 34 3.78 -6.15 -2.46
CA LEU A 34 2.47 -6.74 -2.79
C LEU A 34 2.43 -8.23 -2.46
N ARG A 35 3.44 -9.00 -2.87
CA ARG A 35 3.55 -10.43 -2.52
C ARG A 35 3.60 -10.66 -1.02
N LYS A 36 4.36 -9.85 -0.29
CA LYS A 36 4.39 -9.90 1.18
C LYS A 36 3.00 -9.68 1.77
N LEU A 37 2.27 -8.67 1.29
CA LEU A 37 0.91 -8.36 1.75
C LEU A 37 -0.09 -9.47 1.44
N SER A 38 0.00 -10.13 0.29
CA SER A 38 -0.89 -11.26 -0.03
C SER A 38 -0.68 -12.48 0.87
N ASP A 39 0.50 -12.58 1.49
CA ASP A 39 0.87 -13.64 2.43
C ASP A 39 0.70 -13.18 3.90
N MET A 40 -0.09 -12.13 4.14
CA MET A 40 -0.36 -11.57 5.47
C MET A 40 -1.84 -11.51 5.81
N THR A 41 -2.10 -11.58 7.10
CA THR A 41 -3.37 -11.14 7.69
C THR A 41 -3.36 -9.64 7.97
N TRP A 42 -4.54 -9.06 8.23
CA TRP A 42 -4.65 -7.64 8.56
C TRP A 42 -3.92 -7.26 9.84
N ASP A 43 -4.00 -8.08 10.90
CA ASP A 43 -3.28 -7.77 12.14
C ASP A 43 -1.76 -7.83 11.94
N GLN A 44 -1.27 -8.75 11.12
CA GLN A 44 0.15 -8.82 10.74
C GLN A 44 0.57 -7.57 9.97
N ALA A 45 -0.20 -7.15 8.96
CA ALA A 45 0.12 -5.97 8.16
C ALA A 45 0.16 -4.68 8.99
N TYR A 46 -0.80 -4.49 9.92
CA TYR A 46 -0.82 -3.31 10.79
C TYR A 46 0.33 -3.28 11.80
N ARG A 47 0.84 -4.44 12.22
CA ARG A 47 1.97 -4.54 13.16
C ARG A 47 3.33 -4.62 12.48
N ASP A 48 3.38 -4.77 11.15
CA ASP A 48 4.63 -4.90 10.43
C ASP A 48 5.45 -3.59 10.47
N PRO A 49 6.63 -3.58 11.12
CA PRO A 49 7.41 -2.36 11.27
C PRO A 49 8.02 -1.87 9.95
N GLY A 50 8.15 -2.76 8.95
CA GLY A 50 8.70 -2.42 7.64
C GLY A 50 7.71 -1.66 6.76
N LEU A 51 6.41 -1.95 6.92
CA LEU A 51 5.34 -1.26 6.18
C LEU A 51 5.13 0.18 6.64
N LYS A 52 5.53 0.57 7.86
CA LYS A 52 5.28 1.92 8.42
C LYS A 52 3.84 2.38 8.16
N TRP A 53 2.89 1.58 8.64
CA TRP A 53 1.47 1.77 8.39
C TRP A 53 0.95 3.01 9.13
N GLU A 54 0.38 3.97 8.42
CA GLU A 54 -0.04 5.27 8.95
C GLU A 54 -1.47 5.59 8.51
N LEU A 55 -2.30 6.06 9.45
CA LEU A 55 -3.65 6.55 9.15
C LEU A 55 -3.59 7.96 8.56
N ILE A 56 -4.28 8.19 7.45
CA ILE A 56 -4.46 9.52 6.87
C ILE A 56 -5.76 10.11 7.47
N HIS A 57 -5.61 11.10 8.35
CA HIS A 57 -6.74 11.70 9.07
C HIS A 57 -7.52 12.74 8.26
N THR A 58 -6.91 13.33 7.23
CA THR A 58 -7.46 14.49 6.52
C THR A 58 -8.33 14.13 5.31
N ARG A 59 -8.42 12.83 4.96
CA ARG A 59 -9.11 12.35 3.77
C ARG A 59 -9.78 11.00 4.06
N THR A 60 -10.91 10.77 3.42
CA THR A 60 -11.65 9.50 3.49
C THR A 60 -11.78 8.86 2.11
N GLY A 61 -12.01 7.56 2.10
CA GLY A 61 -12.38 6.82 0.91
C GLY A 61 -13.76 7.22 0.37
N PRO A 62 -14.14 6.68 -0.80
CA PRO A 62 -15.38 7.02 -1.48
C PRO A 62 -16.65 6.87 -0.63
N ASN A 63 -16.66 5.96 0.34
CA ASN A 63 -17.80 5.70 1.23
C ASN A 63 -17.48 5.98 2.70
N GLY A 64 -16.49 6.85 2.97
CA GLY A 64 -16.08 7.20 4.33
C GLY A 64 -15.05 6.26 4.95
N GLU A 65 -14.43 5.38 4.15
CA GLU A 65 -13.39 4.47 4.64
C GLU A 65 -12.15 5.25 5.13
N ARG A 66 -11.47 4.71 6.14
CA ARG A 66 -10.17 5.24 6.55
C ARG A 66 -9.13 4.98 5.46
N LEU A 67 -8.46 6.03 5.02
CA LEU A 67 -7.32 5.91 4.12
C LEU A 67 -6.04 5.69 4.91
N TYR A 68 -5.15 4.88 4.38
CA TYR A 68 -3.86 4.58 4.98
C TYR A 68 -2.73 4.85 3.99
N SER A 69 -1.59 5.24 4.54
CA SER A 69 -0.33 5.23 3.83
C SER A 69 0.58 4.13 4.38
N PHE A 70 1.29 3.44 3.51
CA PHE A 70 2.29 2.46 3.90
C PHE A 70 3.39 2.36 2.84
N ARG A 71 4.56 1.91 3.27
CA ARG A 71 5.78 1.82 2.47
C ARG A 71 5.70 0.65 1.47
N MET A 72 6.06 0.92 0.21
CA MET A 72 6.20 -0.03 -0.90
C MET A 72 7.68 -0.10 -1.31
N GLY A 73 8.50 -0.80 -0.53
CA GLY A 73 9.96 -0.74 -0.65
C GLY A 73 10.55 0.59 -0.14
N LYS A 74 11.86 0.83 -0.31
CA LYS A 74 12.52 1.99 0.34
C LYS A 74 12.20 3.37 -0.27
N GLY A 75 11.68 3.42 -1.49
CA GLY A 75 11.53 4.65 -2.27
C GLY A 75 10.10 5.12 -2.47
N PHE A 76 9.09 4.38 -2.00
CA PHE A 76 7.69 4.68 -2.29
C PHE A 76 6.77 4.45 -1.09
N ARG A 77 5.70 5.23 -1.06
CA ARG A 77 4.52 4.98 -0.23
C ARG A 77 3.29 4.78 -1.12
N ALA A 78 2.44 3.83 -0.77
CA ALA A 78 1.12 3.70 -1.34
C ALA A 78 0.08 4.41 -0.48
N VAL A 79 -1.03 4.79 -1.10
CA VAL A 79 -2.29 5.11 -0.41
C VAL A 79 -3.30 4.03 -0.74
N ALA A 80 -3.99 3.51 0.27
CA ALA A 80 -5.00 2.47 0.11
C ALA A 80 -6.07 2.55 1.19
N TYR A 81 -7.12 1.76 1.04
CA TYR A 81 -8.10 1.52 2.10
C TYR A 81 -8.49 0.04 2.17
N ARG A 82 -9.01 -0.35 3.33
CA ARG A 82 -9.57 -1.68 3.58
C ARG A 82 -11.06 -1.69 3.23
N ASP A 83 -11.44 -2.61 2.36
CA ASP A 83 -12.82 -2.95 2.02
C ASP A 83 -13.05 -4.44 2.30
N GLY A 84 -13.50 -4.76 3.51
CA GLY A 84 -13.63 -6.13 3.99
C GLY A 84 -12.29 -6.87 3.99
N TYR A 85 -12.11 -7.81 3.05
CA TYR A 85 -10.88 -8.56 2.82
C TYR A 85 -9.93 -7.88 1.83
N TRP A 86 -10.41 -6.90 1.07
CA TRP A 86 -9.66 -6.28 0.00
C TRP A 86 -8.86 -5.07 0.49
N LEU A 87 -7.57 -5.05 0.20
CA LEU A 87 -6.73 -3.86 0.22
C LEU A 87 -6.81 -3.21 -1.16
N ARG A 88 -7.55 -2.12 -1.25
CA ARG A 88 -7.73 -1.37 -2.50
C ARG A 88 -6.67 -0.29 -2.62
N VAL A 89 -5.65 -0.57 -3.43
CA VAL A 89 -4.51 0.34 -3.62
C VAL A 89 -4.90 1.44 -4.60
N LEU A 90 -4.78 2.69 -4.18
CA LEU A 90 -5.25 3.86 -4.93
C LEU A 90 -4.13 4.53 -5.74
N SER A 91 -2.98 4.73 -5.12
CA SER A 91 -1.88 5.49 -5.73
C SER A 91 -0.54 5.10 -5.12
N LEU A 92 0.53 5.40 -5.86
CA LEU A 92 1.92 5.28 -5.43
C LEU A 92 2.58 6.66 -5.49
N HIS A 93 3.32 7.02 -4.45
CA HIS A 93 4.01 8.29 -4.30
C HIS A 93 5.47 8.03 -3.93
N PRO A 94 6.44 8.79 -4.48
CA PRO A 94 7.81 8.76 -4.00
C PRO A 94 7.88 9.07 -2.50
N ASP A 95 8.66 8.29 -1.78
CA ASP A 95 8.93 8.52 -0.35
C ASP A 95 10.04 9.57 -0.25
N HIS A 96 9.67 10.81 0.06
CA HIS A 96 10.59 11.96 0.14
C HIS A 96 11.69 11.78 1.20
N ASP A 97 11.57 10.79 2.10
CA ASP A 97 12.62 10.36 3.03
C ASP A 97 13.93 9.94 2.31
N SER A 98 13.88 9.59 1.01
CA SER A 98 15.06 9.19 0.24
C SER A 98 15.89 10.35 -0.31
N ALA A 99 15.41 11.60 -0.23
CA ALA A 99 16.13 12.80 -0.68
C ALA A 99 17.11 13.39 0.35
N TYR A 100 17.20 12.80 1.55
CA TYR A 100 18.10 13.23 2.63
C TYR A 100 19.27 12.28 2.87
N ARG A 101 19.73 11.54 1.85
CA ARG A 101 20.97 10.76 1.89
C ARG A 101 21.86 11.03 0.69
#